data_AF-A0A350CGJ8-F1
#
_entry.id   AF-A0A350CGJ8-F1
#
_cell.length_a   1.000
_cell.length_b   1.000
_cell.length_c   1.000
_cell.angle_alpha   90.00
_cell.angle_beta   90.00
_cell.angle_gamma   90.00
#
_symmetry.space_group_name_H-M   'P 1'
#
loop_
_entity.id
_entity.type
_entity.pdbx_description
1 polymer ?
#
loop_
_entity_poly.entity_id
_entity_poly.type
_entity_poly.pdbx_seq_one_letter_code
_entity_poly.pdbx_strand_id
1 'polypeptide(L)'
;RRASLDVTGTLPTPAEIREFLADQSPDKRARKIDQLLERPGYVAWWTTKICDITGNSDDKLNNVTPVQAEASKQWYEWVEKRVRENMPWDRIVEGIVMANSRNPGETYQQYCENVSKLYHKDGPGASGYAERQGLAHFWARQNFQTSEDRVIAFAYTFLGTRIQCAQCHKHPFDQWTQDDFKQFEGFFKATVGRQNARPDAKADYEKMLAELSGTEGLKGNDLRRVLAEQLAKGATVPLGEVYTTKVQARAAARNRPAPAAQRRGSAPAPATAKILAGPVVDLTAFEDARQPLMDWLRSP
;
A
#
# COMPACT_ATOMS: atom_id res chain seq x y z
N ARG A 1 14.83 -24.17 -19.56
CA ARG A 1 14.04 -24.79 -18.46
C ARG A 1 14.02 -23.89 -17.23
N ARG A 2 15.10 -23.74 -16.45
CA ARG A 2 15.15 -22.82 -15.29
C ARG A 2 14.70 -21.39 -15.64
N ALA A 3 15.33 -20.78 -16.64
CA ALA A 3 14.93 -19.45 -17.13
C ALA A 3 13.43 -19.32 -17.46
N SER A 4 12.79 -20.34 -18.03
CA SER A 4 11.35 -20.31 -18.31
C SER A 4 10.51 -20.31 -17.02
N LEU A 5 10.87 -21.15 -16.05
CA LEU A 5 10.21 -21.19 -14.74
C LEU A 5 10.42 -19.88 -13.98
N ASP A 6 11.66 -19.38 -13.96
CA ASP A 6 12.03 -18.18 -13.19
C ASP A 6 11.38 -16.92 -13.79
N VAL A 7 11.33 -16.81 -15.13
CA VAL A 7 10.81 -15.62 -15.82
C VAL A 7 9.30 -15.67 -16.00
N THR A 8 8.72 -16.84 -16.29
CA THR A 8 7.30 -16.95 -16.70
C THR A 8 6.47 -17.90 -15.84
N GLY A 9 7.05 -18.54 -14.83
CA GLY A 9 6.36 -19.51 -13.99
C GLY A 9 5.99 -20.83 -14.68
N THR A 10 6.44 -21.05 -15.93
CA THR A 10 6.04 -22.22 -16.74
C THR A 10 7.24 -22.97 -17.34
N LEU A 11 7.04 -24.27 -17.60
CA LEU A 11 8.04 -25.08 -18.31
C LEU A 11 7.98 -24.79 -19.82
N PRO A 12 9.15 -24.78 -20.51
CA PRO A 12 9.15 -24.71 -21.96
C PRO A 12 8.60 -26.02 -22.55
N THR A 13 7.95 -25.93 -23.71
CA THR A 13 7.43 -27.11 -24.39
C THR A 13 8.59 -27.96 -24.95
N PRO A 14 8.37 -29.26 -25.23
CA PRO A 14 9.40 -30.09 -25.88
C PRO A 14 9.88 -29.53 -27.22
N ALA A 15 9.01 -28.87 -27.98
CA ALA A 15 9.37 -28.23 -29.25
C ALA A 15 10.34 -27.07 -29.04
N GLU A 16 10.03 -26.15 -28.12
CA GLU A 16 10.90 -25.02 -27.79
C GLU A 16 12.27 -25.44 -27.28
N ILE A 17 12.35 -26.57 -26.56
CA ILE A 17 13.63 -27.13 -26.11
C ILE A 17 14.44 -27.60 -27.32
N ARG A 18 13.83 -28.34 -28.24
CA ARG A 18 14.51 -28.85 -29.45
C ARG A 18 14.98 -27.71 -30.35
N GLU A 19 14.14 -26.70 -30.58
CA GLU A 19 14.48 -25.50 -31.35
C GLU A 19 15.67 -24.76 -30.72
N PHE A 20 15.63 -24.53 -29.41
CA PHE A 20 16.73 -23.86 -28.72
C PHE A 20 18.03 -24.67 -28.76
N LEU A 21 17.97 -26.00 -28.71
CA LEU A 21 19.17 -26.85 -28.81
C LEU A 21 19.75 -26.87 -30.23
N ALA A 22 18.89 -26.81 -31.26
CA ALA A 22 19.32 -26.77 -32.65
C ALA A 22 19.94 -25.43 -33.05
N ASP A 23 19.48 -24.32 -32.46
CA ASP A 23 20.01 -22.98 -32.72
C ASP A 23 21.50 -22.86 -32.34
N GLN A 24 22.34 -22.47 -33.31
CA GLN A 24 23.80 -22.28 -33.15
C GLN A 24 24.20 -20.81 -33.05
N SER A 25 23.24 -19.88 -33.09
CA SER A 25 23.55 -18.45 -33.03
C SER A 25 24.22 -18.10 -31.70
N PRO A 26 25.27 -17.26 -31.73
CA PRO A 26 26.03 -16.91 -30.52
C PRO A 26 25.19 -16.16 -29.47
N ASP A 27 24.09 -15.53 -29.90
CA ASP A 27 23.18 -14.72 -29.10
C ASP A 27 21.89 -15.45 -28.69
N LYS A 28 21.72 -16.75 -29.01
CA LYS A 28 20.46 -17.48 -28.80
C LYS A 28 19.90 -17.41 -27.38
N ARG A 29 20.78 -17.26 -26.38
CA ARG A 29 20.39 -17.11 -24.96
C ARG A 29 19.72 -15.76 -24.71
N ALA A 30 20.28 -14.67 -25.22
CA ALA A 30 19.70 -13.33 -25.09
C ALA A 30 18.34 -13.29 -25.79
N ARG A 31 18.27 -13.76 -27.03
CA ARG A 31 17.01 -13.87 -27.79
C ARG A 31 15.94 -14.69 -27.07
N LYS A 32 16.32 -15.79 -26.40
CA LYS A 32 15.39 -16.59 -25.60
C LYS A 32 14.90 -15.84 -24.36
N ILE A 33 15.75 -15.03 -23.73
CA ILE A 33 15.34 -14.18 -22.59
C ILE A 33 14.34 -13.14 -23.07
N ASP A 34 14.63 -12.41 -24.15
CA ASP A 34 13.72 -11.41 -24.73
C ASP A 34 12.36 -12.03 -25.05
N GLN A 35 12.37 -13.18 -25.73
CA GLN A 35 11.14 -13.94 -26.02
C GLN A 35 10.35 -14.33 -24.76
N LEU A 36 11.03 -14.65 -23.64
CA LEU A 36 10.36 -15.01 -22.39
C LEU A 36 9.75 -13.79 -21.69
N LEU A 37 10.43 -12.64 -21.73
CA LEU A 37 9.95 -11.37 -21.16
C LEU A 37 8.69 -10.86 -21.87
N GLU A 38 8.55 -11.14 -23.17
CA GLU A 38 7.37 -10.78 -23.97
C GLU A 38 6.14 -11.68 -23.74
N ARG A 39 6.27 -12.79 -22.99
CA ARG A 39 5.15 -13.72 -22.80
C ARG A 39 4.12 -13.16 -21.80
N PRO A 40 2.82 -13.44 -22.00
CA PRO A 40 1.80 -13.18 -20.97
C PRO A 40 2.13 -13.83 -19.62
N GLY A 41 2.82 -14.98 -19.63
CA GLY A 41 3.28 -15.67 -18.42
C GLY A 41 4.28 -14.86 -17.60
N TYR A 42 5.11 -13.99 -18.21
CA TYR A 42 6.00 -13.09 -17.47
C TYR A 42 5.17 -12.14 -16.58
N VAL A 43 4.19 -11.48 -17.17
CA VAL A 43 3.33 -10.53 -16.46
C VAL A 43 2.56 -11.22 -15.33
N ALA A 44 1.90 -12.34 -15.62
CA ALA A 44 1.15 -13.08 -14.60
C ALA A 44 2.03 -13.58 -13.45
N TRP A 45 3.23 -14.09 -13.76
CA TRP A 45 4.16 -14.61 -12.78
C TRP A 45 4.72 -13.52 -11.87
N TRP A 46 5.23 -12.44 -12.43
CA TRP A 46 5.81 -11.34 -11.64
C TRP A 46 4.76 -10.54 -10.89
N THR A 47 3.55 -10.41 -11.43
CA THR A 47 2.42 -9.84 -10.68
C THR A 47 2.13 -10.64 -9.43
N THR A 48 2.10 -11.97 -9.54
CA THR A 48 1.89 -12.88 -8.40
C THR A 48 3.01 -12.71 -7.37
N LYS A 49 4.27 -12.69 -7.81
CA LYS A 49 5.43 -12.49 -6.91
C LYS A 49 5.38 -11.17 -6.17
N ILE A 50 5.08 -10.08 -6.86
CA ILE A 50 4.98 -8.76 -6.22
C ILE A 50 3.78 -8.71 -5.27
N CYS A 51 2.63 -9.30 -5.63
CA CYS A 51 1.48 -9.42 -4.73
C CYS A 51 1.82 -10.21 -3.47
N ASP A 52 2.54 -11.33 -3.59
CA ASP A 52 2.98 -12.14 -2.45
C ASP A 52 3.93 -11.34 -1.53
N ILE A 53 4.95 -10.71 -2.11
CA ILE A 53 5.96 -9.94 -1.36
C ILE A 53 5.33 -8.74 -0.65
N THR A 54 4.38 -8.07 -1.31
CA THR A 54 3.70 -6.89 -0.76
C THR A 54 2.52 -7.26 0.13
N GLY A 55 2.13 -8.53 0.18
CA GLY A 55 1.15 -9.14 1.10
C GLY A 55 -0.31 -8.89 0.72
N ASN A 56 -0.63 -9.01 -0.57
CA ASN A 56 -2.02 -9.08 -1.03
C ASN A 56 -2.71 -10.32 -0.43
N SER A 57 -3.85 -10.13 0.23
CA SER A 57 -4.56 -11.20 0.93
C SER A 57 -6.02 -10.82 1.14
N ASP A 58 -6.95 -11.63 0.63
CA ASP A 58 -8.39 -11.45 0.88
C ASP A 58 -8.72 -11.43 2.37
N ASP A 59 -8.10 -12.31 3.16
CA ASP A 59 -8.29 -12.39 4.61
C ASP A 59 -7.85 -11.14 5.36
N LYS A 60 -6.80 -10.44 4.90
CA LYS A 60 -6.30 -9.21 5.54
C LYS A 60 -6.90 -7.94 4.94
N LEU A 61 -7.52 -8.05 3.76
CA LEU A 61 -8.21 -6.98 3.05
C LEU A 61 -9.74 -7.04 3.24
N ASN A 62 -10.24 -7.95 4.08
CA ASN A 62 -11.62 -7.94 4.51
C ASN A 62 -11.96 -6.60 5.19
N ASN A 63 -13.17 -6.08 4.91
CA ASN A 63 -13.69 -4.83 5.45
C ASN A 63 -12.91 -3.53 5.12
N VAL A 64 -11.92 -3.58 4.22
CA VAL A 64 -11.19 -2.37 3.77
C VAL A 64 -11.98 -1.57 2.72
N THR A 65 -12.96 -2.17 2.06
CA THR A 65 -13.94 -1.49 1.20
C THR A 65 -15.36 -1.87 1.62
N PRO A 66 -16.38 -1.09 1.20
CA PRO A 66 -17.77 -1.47 1.43
C PRO A 66 -18.16 -2.81 0.78
N VAL A 67 -17.50 -3.17 -0.33
CA VAL A 67 -17.75 -4.41 -1.07
C VAL A 67 -16.70 -5.47 -0.74
N GLN A 68 -17.16 -6.67 -0.42
CA GLN A 68 -16.28 -7.78 -0.04
C GLN A 68 -15.55 -8.35 -1.27
N ALA A 69 -14.38 -8.94 -1.05
CA ALA A 69 -13.57 -9.65 -2.07
C ALA A 69 -13.14 -8.81 -3.30
N GLU A 70 -13.24 -7.48 -3.26
CA GLU A 70 -12.81 -6.61 -4.37
C GLU A 70 -11.43 -6.00 -4.17
N ALA A 71 -11.01 -5.76 -2.93
CA ALA A 71 -9.73 -5.12 -2.64
C ALA A 71 -8.51 -5.93 -3.13
N SER A 72 -8.54 -7.26 -3.01
CA SER A 72 -7.44 -8.11 -3.49
C SER A 72 -7.34 -8.13 -5.01
N LYS A 73 -8.49 -8.11 -5.71
CA LYS A 73 -8.54 -7.99 -7.18
C LYS A 73 -8.01 -6.63 -7.63
N GLN A 74 -8.45 -5.55 -6.99
CA GLN A 74 -7.96 -4.20 -7.23
C GLN A 74 -6.45 -4.09 -7.02
N TRP A 75 -5.92 -4.74 -5.99
CA TRP A 75 -4.48 -4.82 -5.75
C TRP A 75 -3.77 -5.58 -6.87
N TYR A 76 -4.27 -6.77 -7.23
CA TYR A 76 -3.69 -7.58 -8.29
C TYR A 76 -3.64 -6.81 -9.62
N GLU A 77 -4.77 -6.24 -10.06
CA GLU A 77 -4.84 -5.50 -11.33
C GLU A 77 -3.99 -4.22 -11.31
N TRP A 78 -3.87 -3.56 -10.16
CA TRP A 78 -2.94 -2.44 -9.99
C TRP A 78 -1.49 -2.90 -10.24
N VAL A 79 -1.05 -4.00 -9.62
CA VAL A 79 0.31 -4.52 -9.83
C VAL A 79 0.49 -5.03 -11.26
N GLU A 80 -0.50 -5.75 -11.78
CA GLU A 80 -0.50 -6.36 -13.11
C GLU A 80 -0.26 -5.32 -14.20
N LYS A 81 -1.02 -4.22 -14.17
CA LYS A 81 -0.86 -3.11 -15.10
C LYS A 81 0.59 -2.60 -15.13
N ARG A 82 1.20 -2.45 -13.95
CA ARG A 82 2.55 -1.87 -13.80
C ARG A 82 3.64 -2.81 -14.29
N VAL A 83 3.49 -4.11 -14.05
CA VAL A 83 4.39 -5.13 -14.61
C VAL A 83 4.25 -5.18 -16.14
N ARG A 84 3.01 -5.16 -16.64
CA ARG A 84 2.71 -5.19 -18.08
C ARG A 84 3.30 -3.99 -18.82
N GLU A 85 3.20 -2.80 -18.22
CA GLU A 85 3.73 -1.55 -18.77
C GLU A 85 5.24 -1.38 -18.56
N ASN A 86 5.91 -2.38 -17.98
CA ASN A 86 7.33 -2.35 -17.65
C ASN A 86 7.70 -1.09 -16.82
N MET A 87 6.84 -0.76 -15.85
CA MET A 87 7.03 0.39 -14.99
C MET A 87 8.31 0.22 -14.15
N PRO A 88 9.17 1.25 -14.04
CA PRO A 88 10.36 1.19 -13.18
C PRO A 88 10.00 0.82 -11.74
N TRP A 89 10.82 -0.03 -11.13
CA TRP A 89 10.57 -0.54 -9.77
C TRP A 89 10.38 0.57 -8.74
N ASP A 90 11.15 1.66 -8.81
CA ASP A 90 11.05 2.78 -7.88
C ASP A 90 9.68 3.47 -7.95
N ARG A 91 9.03 3.48 -9.12
CA ARG A 91 7.68 4.02 -9.32
C ARG A 91 6.60 3.09 -8.78
N ILE A 92 6.79 1.78 -8.92
CA ILE A 92 5.92 0.79 -8.29
C ILE A 92 6.00 0.93 -6.77
N VAL A 93 7.22 1.00 -6.21
CA VAL A 93 7.44 1.19 -4.77
C VAL A 93 6.86 2.51 -4.28
N GLU A 94 7.03 3.61 -5.01
CA GLU A 94 6.42 4.91 -4.68
C GLU A 94 4.89 4.79 -4.55
N GLY A 95 4.24 4.13 -5.51
CA GLY A 95 2.80 3.90 -5.48
C GLY A 95 2.33 3.12 -4.25
N ILE A 96 3.16 2.23 -3.71
CA ILE A 96 2.85 1.40 -2.53
C ILE A 96 3.20 2.12 -1.22
N VAL A 97 4.37 2.77 -1.15
CA VAL A 97 4.84 3.45 0.06
C VAL A 97 4.02 4.70 0.30
N MET A 98 3.82 5.53 -0.72
CA MET A 98 3.03 6.76 -0.60
C MET A 98 1.54 6.44 -0.50
N ALA A 99 1.00 5.59 -1.38
CA ALA A 99 -0.34 4.98 -1.28
C ALA A 99 -1.46 5.90 -0.72
N ASN A 100 -1.42 7.19 -1.07
CA ASN A 100 -2.43 8.15 -0.68
C ASN A 100 -3.73 7.79 -1.43
N SER A 101 -4.86 7.85 -0.73
CA SER A 101 -6.14 7.47 -1.34
C SER A 101 -6.52 8.36 -2.49
N ARG A 102 -6.30 9.68 -2.40
CA ARG A 102 -6.54 10.64 -3.49
C ARG A 102 -5.33 10.74 -4.41
N ASN A 103 -5.59 10.87 -5.72
CA ASN A 103 -4.57 11.33 -6.66
C ASN A 103 -4.24 12.81 -6.40
N PRO A 104 -3.06 13.32 -6.80
CA PRO A 104 -2.72 14.73 -6.69
C PRO A 104 -3.78 15.63 -7.33
N GLY A 105 -4.26 16.62 -6.56
CA GLY A 105 -5.29 17.55 -7.01
C GLY A 105 -6.73 17.01 -7.01
N GLU A 106 -6.94 15.73 -6.70
CA GLU A 106 -8.28 15.14 -6.62
C GLU A 106 -8.99 15.63 -5.34
N THR A 107 -10.17 16.22 -5.52
CA THR A 107 -11.04 16.60 -4.40
C THR A 107 -11.63 15.37 -3.71
N TYR A 108 -12.12 15.51 -2.48
CA TYR A 108 -12.75 14.39 -1.77
C TYR A 108 -13.98 13.84 -2.52
N GLN A 109 -14.79 14.72 -3.09
CA GLN A 109 -15.95 14.32 -3.88
C GLN A 109 -15.54 13.52 -5.12
N GLN A 110 -14.57 13.99 -5.91
CA GLN A 110 -14.06 13.26 -7.07
C GLN A 110 -13.49 11.89 -6.69
N TYR A 111 -12.76 11.81 -5.58
CA TYR A 111 -12.28 10.53 -5.05
C TYR A 111 -13.45 9.57 -4.77
N CYS A 112 -14.48 10.03 -4.06
CA CYS A 112 -15.63 9.21 -3.74
C CYS A 112 -16.39 8.77 -5.00
N GLU A 113 -16.58 9.65 -5.97
CA GLU A 113 -17.22 9.33 -7.26
C GLU A 113 -16.40 8.30 -8.03
N ASN A 114 -15.11 8.54 -8.21
CA ASN A 114 -14.22 7.66 -8.98
C ASN A 114 -14.13 6.26 -8.36
N VAL A 115 -14.00 6.19 -7.03
CA VAL A 115 -13.90 4.90 -6.34
C VAL A 115 -15.25 4.21 -6.22
N SER A 116 -16.36 4.94 -6.05
CA SER A 116 -17.71 4.35 -6.03
C SER A 116 -18.05 3.70 -7.38
N LYS A 117 -17.72 4.36 -8.49
CA LYS A 117 -17.92 3.85 -9.85
C LYS A 117 -17.28 2.49 -10.09
N LEU A 118 -16.20 2.15 -9.39
CA LEU A 118 -15.55 0.83 -9.50
C LEU A 118 -16.49 -0.31 -9.10
N TYR A 119 -17.45 -0.06 -8.22
CA TYR A 119 -18.38 -1.07 -7.68
C TYR A 119 -19.75 -1.05 -8.36
N HIS A 120 -19.98 -0.14 -9.30
CA HIS A 120 -21.22 -0.09 -10.06
C HIS A 120 -21.27 -1.26 -11.05
N LYS A 121 -22.47 -1.74 -11.38
CA LYS A 121 -22.68 -2.91 -12.24
C LYS A 121 -21.97 -2.79 -13.61
N ASP A 122 -22.03 -1.61 -14.21
CA ASP A 122 -21.43 -1.30 -15.51
C ASP A 122 -20.13 -0.49 -15.34
N GLY A 123 -19.57 -0.47 -14.13
CA GLY A 123 -18.33 0.21 -13.80
C GLY A 123 -17.09 -0.54 -14.27
N PRO A 124 -15.91 0.11 -14.25
CA PRO A 124 -14.67 -0.49 -14.71
C PRO A 124 -14.11 -1.58 -13.77
N GLY A 125 -14.74 -1.85 -12.62
CA GLY A 125 -14.27 -2.86 -11.67
C GLY A 125 -12.87 -2.59 -11.14
N ALA A 126 -12.14 -3.68 -10.87
CA ALA A 126 -10.75 -3.62 -10.44
C ALA A 126 -9.82 -2.93 -11.46
N SER A 127 -10.14 -3.00 -12.75
CA SER A 127 -9.28 -2.41 -13.80
C SER A 127 -9.28 -0.88 -13.72
N GLY A 128 -10.41 -0.29 -13.32
CA GLY A 128 -10.49 1.14 -13.04
C GLY A 128 -9.67 1.56 -11.82
N TYR A 129 -9.47 0.66 -10.85
CA TYR A 129 -8.56 0.92 -9.73
C TYR A 129 -7.09 0.94 -10.19
N ALA A 130 -6.73 0.14 -11.20
CA ALA A 130 -5.36 0.08 -11.71
C ALA A 130 -4.88 1.44 -12.26
N GLU A 131 -5.79 2.33 -12.65
CA GLU A 131 -5.51 3.71 -13.09
C GLU A 131 -5.08 4.65 -11.95
N ARG A 132 -5.33 4.29 -10.68
CA ARG A 132 -4.97 5.13 -9.54
C ARG A 132 -3.46 5.14 -9.32
N GLN A 133 -2.89 6.29 -8.95
CA GLN A 133 -1.44 6.39 -8.75
C GLN A 133 -0.94 5.51 -7.61
N GLY A 134 -1.65 5.51 -6.48
CA GLY A 134 -1.25 4.79 -5.26
C GLY A 134 -2.08 3.54 -4.98
N LEU A 135 -1.46 2.57 -4.31
CA LEU A 135 -2.10 1.35 -3.82
C LEU A 135 -2.51 1.52 -2.34
N ALA A 136 -3.56 2.30 -2.11
CA ALA A 136 -4.05 2.59 -0.75
C ALA A 136 -4.37 1.33 0.08
N HIS A 137 -4.73 0.23 -0.58
CA HIS A 137 -5.00 -1.05 0.07
C HIS A 137 -3.80 -1.56 0.90
N PHE A 138 -2.56 -1.20 0.54
CA PHE A 138 -1.36 -1.62 1.25
C PHE A 138 -1.35 -1.23 2.73
N TRP A 139 -1.72 0.01 3.04
CA TRP A 139 -1.79 0.53 4.42
C TRP A 139 -3.16 0.31 5.08
N ALA A 140 -4.17 -0.10 4.32
CA ALA A 140 -5.53 -0.31 4.84
C ALA A 140 -5.75 -1.70 5.49
N ARG A 141 -4.79 -2.62 5.33
CA ARG A 141 -4.92 -4.01 5.80
C ARG A 141 -5.14 -4.13 7.31
N GLN A 142 -5.88 -5.16 7.70
CA GLN A 142 -6.18 -5.44 9.11
C GLN A 142 -4.95 -5.84 9.95
N ASN A 143 -3.86 -6.27 9.33
CA ASN A 143 -2.61 -6.55 10.04
C ASN A 143 -1.66 -5.34 10.09
N PHE A 144 -2.07 -4.15 9.65
CA PHE A 144 -1.27 -2.91 9.58
C PHE A 144 -1.84 -1.79 10.48
N GLN A 145 -2.44 -2.19 11.60
CA GLN A 145 -3.17 -1.27 12.48
C GLN A 145 -2.23 -0.48 13.39
N THR A 146 -1.03 -1.00 13.66
CA THR A 146 -0.01 -0.34 14.47
C THR A 146 1.13 0.21 13.63
N SER A 147 1.88 1.18 14.17
CA SER A 147 3.10 1.66 13.53
C SER A 147 4.18 0.58 13.52
N GLU A 148 4.24 -0.29 14.52
CA GLU A 148 5.16 -1.41 14.57
C GLU A 148 4.92 -2.44 13.44
N ASP A 149 3.66 -2.78 13.15
CA ASP A 149 3.32 -3.66 12.02
C ASP A 149 3.85 -3.11 10.69
N ARG A 150 3.69 -1.78 10.51
CA ARG A 150 4.11 -1.07 9.30
C ARG A 150 5.62 -1.02 9.14
N VAL A 151 6.36 -0.83 10.24
CA VAL A 151 7.82 -0.93 10.26
C VAL A 151 8.27 -2.30 9.79
N ILE A 152 7.74 -3.36 10.40
CA ILE A 152 8.14 -4.73 10.10
C ILE A 152 7.86 -5.03 8.64
N ALA A 153 6.65 -4.72 8.17
CA ALA A 153 6.30 -5.01 6.80
C ALA A 153 7.10 -4.19 5.78
N PHE A 154 7.35 -2.90 6.02
CA PHE A 154 8.20 -2.10 5.15
C PHE A 154 9.61 -2.68 5.06
N ALA A 155 10.22 -3.00 6.21
CA ALA A 155 11.56 -3.59 6.27
C ALA A 155 11.63 -4.93 5.53
N TYR A 156 10.59 -5.76 5.64
CA TYR A 156 10.55 -7.07 4.98
C TYR A 156 10.36 -6.92 3.48
N THR A 157 9.43 -6.05 3.06
CA THR A 157 9.01 -5.89 1.67
C THR A 157 10.08 -5.18 0.82
N PHE A 158 10.67 -4.11 1.35
CA PHE A 158 11.50 -3.20 0.56
C PHE A 158 12.98 -3.26 0.92
N LEU A 159 13.33 -3.70 2.13
CA LEU A 159 14.73 -3.75 2.59
C LEU A 159 15.26 -5.18 2.73
N GLY A 160 14.41 -6.20 2.54
CA GLY A 160 14.77 -7.61 2.76
C GLY A 160 15.26 -7.90 4.19
N THR A 161 14.92 -7.05 5.16
CA THR A 161 15.52 -7.04 6.49
C THR A 161 14.53 -7.49 7.55
N ARG A 162 14.91 -8.49 8.35
CA ARG A 162 14.07 -9.02 9.43
C ARG A 162 14.29 -8.30 10.76
N ILE A 163 13.63 -7.15 10.93
CA ILE A 163 13.84 -6.28 12.11
C ILE A 163 12.92 -6.59 13.31
N GLN A 164 11.99 -7.55 13.22
CA GLN A 164 10.93 -7.74 14.24
C GLN A 164 11.46 -7.95 15.67
N CYS A 165 12.57 -8.69 15.87
CA CYS A 165 13.09 -8.94 17.21
C CYS A 165 13.57 -7.64 17.88
N ALA A 166 14.04 -6.69 17.07
CA ALA A 166 14.42 -5.35 17.50
C ALA A 166 13.25 -4.55 18.10
N GLN A 167 11.99 -4.96 17.91
CA GLN A 167 10.84 -4.30 18.54
C GLN A 167 10.95 -4.28 20.07
N CYS A 168 11.44 -5.37 20.66
CA CYS A 168 11.45 -5.59 22.12
C CYS A 168 12.85 -5.65 22.72
N HIS A 169 13.87 -6.06 21.96
CA HIS A 169 15.25 -6.19 22.44
C HIS A 169 16.23 -6.14 21.27
N LYS A 170 17.53 -5.95 21.51
CA LYS A 170 18.54 -6.03 20.44
C LYS A 170 18.42 -7.35 19.67
N HIS A 171 18.43 -7.30 18.33
CA HIS A 171 18.28 -8.48 17.50
C HIS A 171 19.38 -9.52 17.79
N PRO A 172 19.07 -10.80 18.06
CA PRO A 172 20.05 -11.75 18.58
C PRO A 172 21.18 -12.05 17.59
N PHE A 173 20.88 -12.01 16.29
CA PHE A 173 21.80 -12.40 15.21
C PHE A 173 22.06 -11.29 14.18
N ASP A 174 21.67 -10.05 14.49
CA ASP A 174 21.82 -8.91 13.58
C ASP A 174 22.21 -7.66 14.40
N GLN A 175 22.60 -6.59 13.71
CA GLN A 175 23.06 -5.34 14.32
C GLN A 175 21.92 -4.47 14.88
N TRP A 176 20.68 -4.70 14.46
CA TRP A 176 19.56 -3.83 14.79
C TRP A 176 19.25 -3.81 16.29
N THR A 177 19.25 -2.60 16.84
CA THR A 177 18.91 -2.34 18.24
C THR A 177 17.43 -1.98 18.40
N GLN A 178 16.96 -2.00 19.64
CA GLN A 178 15.61 -1.51 19.95
C GLN A 178 15.43 -0.03 19.60
N ASP A 179 16.49 0.76 19.76
CA ASP A 179 16.47 2.18 19.42
C ASP A 179 16.37 2.39 17.90
N ASP A 180 17.05 1.58 17.09
CA ASP A 180 16.93 1.64 15.62
C ASP A 180 15.49 1.38 15.19
N PHE A 181 14.85 0.36 15.77
CA PHE A 181 13.43 0.05 15.50
C PHE A 181 12.54 1.24 15.89
N LYS A 182 12.71 1.79 17.09
CA LYS A 182 11.87 2.89 17.60
C LYS A 182 12.07 4.21 16.86
N GLN A 183 13.28 4.50 16.39
CA GLN A 183 13.55 5.68 15.56
C GLN A 183 12.96 5.51 14.16
N PHE A 184 13.02 4.30 13.59
CA PHE A 184 12.43 4.01 12.28
C PHE A 184 10.91 3.97 12.32
N GLU A 185 10.32 3.60 13.44
CA GLU A 185 8.87 3.67 13.69
C GLU A 185 8.28 5.07 13.48
N GLY A 186 9.08 6.13 13.67
CA GLY A 186 8.65 7.52 13.55
C GLY A 186 7.99 7.86 12.21
N PHE A 187 8.46 7.28 11.09
CA PHE A 187 7.94 7.54 9.74
C PHE A 187 6.48 7.06 9.56
N PHE A 188 6.04 6.06 10.33
CA PHE A 188 4.74 5.40 10.15
C PHE A 188 3.68 5.85 11.16
N LYS A 189 4.07 6.57 12.22
CA LYS A 189 3.15 7.07 13.27
C LYS A 189 2.15 8.12 12.78
N ALA A 190 2.48 8.81 11.69
CA ALA A 190 1.61 9.80 11.07
C ALA A 190 0.68 9.19 9.99
N THR A 191 0.91 7.94 9.60
CA THR A 191 0.07 7.26 8.59
C THR A 191 -1.27 6.87 9.22
N VAL A 192 -2.36 7.23 8.55
CA VAL A 192 -3.72 6.91 8.95
C VAL A 192 -4.30 5.94 7.93
N GLY A 193 -4.90 4.86 8.45
CA GLY A 193 -5.56 3.85 7.62
C GLY A 193 -6.94 4.31 7.16
N ARG A 194 -7.58 3.47 6.33
CA ARG A 194 -8.85 3.79 5.65
C ARG A 194 -10.09 3.85 6.56
N GLN A 195 -9.93 3.97 7.88
CA GLN A 195 -11.06 3.97 8.82
C GLN A 195 -11.86 5.28 8.80
N ASN A 196 -11.24 6.41 8.42
CA ASN A 196 -11.86 7.73 8.48
C ASN A 196 -11.55 8.54 7.21
N ALA A 197 -12.38 9.53 6.91
CA ALA A 197 -12.02 10.60 5.98
C ALA A 197 -10.86 11.42 6.55
N ARG A 198 -10.10 12.08 5.67
CA ARG A 198 -9.11 13.07 6.11
C ARG A 198 -9.78 14.22 6.87
N PRO A 199 -9.07 14.92 7.76
CA PRO A 199 -9.65 16.02 8.54
C PRO A 199 -10.29 17.12 7.70
N ASP A 200 -9.69 17.45 6.55
CA ASP A 200 -10.20 18.43 5.58
C ASP A 200 -11.50 17.98 4.90
N ALA A 201 -11.74 16.67 4.79
CA ALA A 201 -12.92 16.10 4.14
C ALA A 201 -14.01 15.66 5.11
N LYS A 202 -13.84 15.89 6.42
CA LYS A 202 -14.79 15.40 7.42
C LYS A 202 -16.20 15.98 7.19
N ALA A 203 -16.30 17.27 6.90
CA ALA A 203 -17.58 17.93 6.62
C ALA A 203 -18.26 17.38 5.36
N ASP A 204 -17.48 17.18 4.29
CA ASP A 204 -17.99 16.60 3.03
C ASP A 204 -18.42 15.14 3.21
N TYR A 205 -17.65 14.34 3.97
CA TYR A 205 -18.02 12.97 4.34
C TYR A 205 -19.37 12.94 5.07
N GLU A 206 -19.53 13.78 6.10
CA GLU A 206 -20.75 13.83 6.90
C GLU A 206 -21.95 14.30 6.07
N LYS A 207 -21.75 15.28 5.19
CA LYS A 207 -22.77 15.77 4.25
C LYS A 207 -23.20 14.67 3.27
N MET A 208 -22.26 14.04 2.57
CA MET A 208 -22.54 12.95 1.64
C MET A 208 -23.25 11.79 2.33
N LEU A 209 -22.88 11.50 3.59
CA LEU A 209 -23.56 10.47 4.36
C LEU A 209 -25.01 10.85 4.65
N ALA A 210 -25.27 12.06 5.12
CA ALA A 210 -26.63 12.55 5.41
C ALA A 210 -27.55 12.61 4.18
N GLU A 211 -26.99 12.74 2.98
CA GLU A 211 -27.74 12.71 1.71
C GLU A 211 -28.13 11.29 1.27
N LEU A 212 -27.51 10.25 1.83
CA LEU A 212 -27.81 8.85 1.50
C LEU A 212 -28.91 8.29 2.41
N SER A 213 -30.01 7.85 1.79
CA SER A 213 -31.12 7.24 2.51
C SER A 213 -30.72 5.97 3.26
N GLY A 214 -31.16 5.85 4.51
CA GLY A 214 -30.98 4.65 5.34
C GLY A 214 -29.63 4.59 6.05
N THR A 215 -28.86 5.69 6.07
CA THR A 215 -27.58 5.78 6.78
C THR A 215 -27.72 6.40 8.18
N GLU A 216 -28.90 6.91 8.52
CA GLU A 216 -29.16 7.71 9.70
C GLU A 216 -28.83 6.94 11.00
N GLY A 217 -27.90 7.47 11.78
CA GLY A 217 -27.48 6.87 13.06
C GLY A 217 -26.69 5.56 12.94
N LEU A 218 -26.47 5.04 11.72
CA LEU A 218 -25.74 3.80 11.50
C LEU A 218 -24.23 3.98 11.68
N LYS A 219 -23.58 2.94 12.19
CA LYS A 219 -22.13 2.88 12.41
C LYS A 219 -21.58 1.49 12.08
N GLY A 220 -20.26 1.41 11.91
CA GLY A 220 -19.55 0.14 11.77
C GLY A 220 -20.10 -0.74 10.64
N ASN A 221 -20.44 -1.98 10.96
CA ASN A 221 -20.86 -2.97 9.97
C ASN A 221 -22.24 -2.68 9.37
N ASP A 222 -23.17 -2.10 10.14
CA ASP A 222 -24.49 -1.73 9.63
C ASP A 222 -24.39 -0.62 8.59
N LEU A 223 -23.58 0.41 8.88
CA LEU A 223 -23.29 1.46 7.91
C LEU A 223 -22.65 0.89 6.65
N ARG A 224 -21.64 0.02 6.80
CA ARG A 224 -20.95 -0.61 5.67
C ARG A 224 -21.92 -1.38 4.76
N ARG A 225 -22.86 -2.14 5.34
CA ARG A 225 -23.88 -2.88 4.58
C ARG A 225 -24.72 -1.93 3.73
N VAL A 226 -25.22 -0.85 4.33
CA VAL A 226 -26.04 0.14 3.60
C VAL A 226 -25.23 0.83 2.50
N LEU A 227 -23.98 1.21 2.76
CA LEU A 227 -23.12 1.80 1.72
C LEU A 227 -22.88 0.83 0.55
N ALA A 228 -22.72 -0.47 0.82
CA ALA A 228 -22.59 -1.49 -0.23
C ALA A 228 -23.88 -1.61 -1.07
N GLU A 229 -25.06 -1.55 -0.42
CA GLU A 229 -26.35 -1.54 -1.11
C GLU A 229 -26.53 -0.28 -1.97
N GLN A 230 -26.10 0.89 -1.48
CA GLN A 230 -26.15 2.14 -2.23
C GLN A 230 -25.21 2.10 -3.44
N LEU A 231 -24.00 1.56 -3.30
CA LEU A 231 -23.08 1.32 -4.42
C LEU A 231 -23.70 0.40 -5.49
N ALA A 232 -24.35 -0.68 -5.08
CA ALA A 232 -25.02 -1.60 -6.00
C ALA A 232 -26.16 -0.93 -6.80
N LYS A 233 -26.77 0.13 -6.23
CA LYS A 233 -27.77 0.98 -6.90
C LYS A 233 -27.18 2.07 -7.78
N GLY A 234 -25.85 2.16 -7.88
CA GLY A 234 -25.16 3.17 -8.68
C GLY A 234 -24.93 4.50 -7.95
N ALA A 235 -25.17 4.58 -6.64
CA ALA A 235 -24.91 5.79 -5.88
C ALA A 235 -23.41 6.01 -5.66
N THR A 236 -23.03 7.28 -5.47
CA THR A 236 -21.72 7.65 -4.91
C THR A 236 -21.81 7.62 -3.39
N VAL A 237 -20.86 6.96 -2.72
CA VAL A 237 -20.82 6.87 -1.27
C VAL A 237 -19.59 7.56 -0.68
N PRO A 238 -19.66 8.12 0.53
CA PRO A 238 -18.48 8.62 1.21
C PRO A 238 -17.56 7.44 1.58
N LEU A 239 -16.27 7.61 1.34
CA LEU A 239 -15.25 6.60 1.57
C LEU A 239 -14.19 7.10 2.55
N GLY A 240 -13.70 6.19 3.38
CA GLY A 240 -12.49 6.43 4.17
C GLY A 240 -11.24 6.51 3.30
N GLU A 241 -10.18 7.05 3.88
CA GLU A 241 -8.95 7.39 3.18
C GLU A 241 -7.72 6.90 3.93
N VAL A 242 -6.76 6.37 3.18
CA VAL A 242 -5.37 6.27 3.60
C VAL A 242 -4.68 7.58 3.27
N TYR A 243 -4.03 8.14 4.28
CA TYR A 243 -3.28 9.38 4.17
C TYR A 243 -2.24 9.45 5.26
N THR A 244 -1.42 10.49 5.24
CA THR A 244 -0.61 10.87 6.40
C THR A 244 -0.96 12.27 6.86
N THR A 245 -0.78 12.51 8.15
CA THR A 245 -0.89 13.85 8.75
C THR A 245 0.47 14.52 8.76
N LYS A 246 0.54 15.81 8.42
CA LYS A 246 1.77 16.59 8.56
C LYS A 246 2.27 16.54 10.01
N VAL A 247 3.53 16.15 10.18
CA VAL A 247 4.18 16.12 11.50
C VAL A 247 4.42 17.56 11.94
N GLN A 248 3.97 17.90 13.15
CA GLN A 248 4.18 19.23 13.72
C GLN A 248 5.37 19.21 14.67
N ALA A 249 6.17 20.29 14.65
CA ALA A 249 7.17 20.52 15.67
C ALA A 249 6.46 20.64 17.03
N ARG A 250 6.75 19.73 17.95
CA ARG A 250 6.25 19.87 19.32
C ARG A 250 6.95 21.05 19.97
N ALA A 251 6.19 22.04 20.44
CA ALA A 251 6.70 22.97 21.44
C ALA A 251 7.21 22.15 22.64
N ALA A 252 8.39 22.48 23.18
CA ALA A 252 8.94 21.80 24.34
C ALA A 252 7.87 21.70 25.43
N ALA A 253 7.36 20.48 25.66
CA ALA A 253 6.29 20.27 26.61
C ALA A 253 6.81 20.63 27.99
N ARG A 254 6.27 21.70 28.61
CA ARG A 254 6.41 21.91 30.05
C ARG A 254 5.95 20.63 30.73
N ASN A 255 6.80 20.05 31.58
CA ASN A 255 6.57 18.83 32.37
C ASN A 255 5.19 18.85 33.06
N ARG A 256 4.15 18.43 32.35
CA ARG A 256 2.83 18.15 32.92
C ARG A 256 2.52 16.69 32.57
N PRO A 257 2.42 15.81 33.58
CA PRO A 257 2.05 14.42 33.32
C PRO A 257 0.65 14.41 32.69
N ALA A 258 0.52 13.75 31.54
CA ALA A 258 -0.77 13.54 30.89
C ALA A 258 -1.65 12.63 31.78
N PRO A 259 -2.95 12.94 31.94
CA PRO A 259 -3.85 12.11 32.74
C PRO A 259 -3.95 10.69 32.17
N ALA A 260 -4.01 9.69 33.05
CA ALA A 260 -3.95 8.25 32.71
C ALA A 260 -5.00 7.78 31.69
N ALA A 261 -6.11 8.52 31.52
CA ALA A 261 -7.14 8.24 30.53
C ALA A 261 -6.72 8.51 29.07
N GLN A 262 -5.66 9.26 28.81
CA GLN A 262 -5.13 9.53 27.45
C GLN A 262 -4.17 8.43 26.93
N ARG A 263 -3.89 7.39 27.71
CA ARG A 263 -2.96 6.30 27.33
C ARG A 263 -3.52 5.32 26.27
N ARG A 264 -4.73 5.54 25.76
CA ARG A 264 -5.37 4.66 24.74
C ARG A 264 -5.16 5.11 23.29
N GLY A 265 -4.36 6.15 23.04
CA GLY A 265 -3.92 6.53 21.70
C GLY A 265 -2.44 6.25 21.48
N SER A 266 -2.05 5.86 20.27
CA SER A 266 -0.64 5.84 19.88
C SER A 266 0.00 7.21 20.11
N ALA A 267 1.21 7.24 20.67
CA ALA A 267 1.95 8.49 20.79
C ALA A 267 2.05 9.16 19.39
N PRO A 268 1.90 10.50 19.30
CA PRO A 268 1.98 11.16 18.00
C PRO A 268 3.37 11.00 17.39
N ALA A 269 3.44 11.17 16.07
CA ALA A 269 4.69 11.08 15.33
C ALA A 269 5.75 12.03 15.90
N PRO A 270 7.01 11.57 16.07
CA PRO A 270 8.11 12.40 16.52
C PRO A 270 8.48 13.42 15.42
N ALA A 271 9.07 14.55 15.81
CA ALA A 271 9.57 15.54 14.85
C ALA A 271 10.71 14.98 13.99
N THR A 272 11.51 14.06 14.55
CA THR A 272 12.59 13.39 13.83
C THR A 272 12.44 11.87 13.86
N ALA A 273 12.92 11.21 12.81
CA ALA A 273 12.98 9.76 12.69
C ALA A 273 14.27 9.35 11.98
N LYS A 274 14.74 8.11 12.15
CA LYS A 274 15.99 7.64 11.54
C LYS A 274 15.75 6.45 10.64
N ILE A 275 16.27 6.50 9.42
CA ILE A 275 16.12 5.42 8.44
C ILE A 275 17.12 4.30 8.76
N LEU A 276 16.85 3.48 9.79
CA LEU A 276 17.75 2.43 10.27
C LEU A 276 19.20 2.93 10.44
N ALA A 277 20.18 2.36 9.72
CA ALA A 277 21.58 2.78 9.72
C ALA A 277 21.85 4.10 8.95
N GLY A 278 20.84 4.67 8.32
CA GLY A 278 20.88 5.90 7.53
C GLY A 278 20.69 7.17 8.35
N PRO A 279 20.35 8.30 7.68
CA PRO A 279 20.29 9.60 8.31
C PRO A 279 19.10 9.74 9.26
N VAL A 280 19.27 10.64 10.23
CA VAL A 280 18.14 11.23 10.98
C VAL A 280 17.49 12.28 10.10
N VAL A 281 16.17 12.21 9.97
CA VAL A 281 15.35 13.09 9.13
C VAL A 281 14.43 13.91 10.00
N ASP A 282 14.33 15.21 9.72
CA ASP A 282 13.28 16.07 10.24
C ASP A 282 11.99 15.87 9.44
N LEU A 283 11.01 15.19 10.05
CA LEU A 283 9.72 14.91 9.43
C LEU A 283 8.83 16.14 9.31
N THR A 284 9.13 17.22 10.04
CA THR A 284 8.32 18.46 9.99
C THR A 284 8.53 19.24 8.69
N ALA A 285 9.61 18.96 7.97
CA ALA A 285 9.92 19.51 6.66
C ALA A 285 9.09 18.88 5.52
N PHE A 286 8.35 17.79 5.79
CA PHE A 286 7.61 17.03 4.78
C PHE A 286 6.10 17.09 5.02
N GLU A 287 5.33 17.25 3.93
CA GLU A 287 3.87 17.07 3.98
C GLU A 287 3.50 15.60 4.23
N ASP A 288 4.28 14.68 3.64
CA ASP A 288 4.13 13.26 3.85
C ASP A 288 5.35 12.66 4.56
N ALA A 289 5.14 12.17 5.79
CA ALA A 289 6.22 11.58 6.60
C ALA A 289 6.88 10.35 5.94
N ARG A 290 6.33 9.77 4.88
CA ARG A 290 6.95 8.65 4.15
C ARG A 290 7.78 9.10 2.95
N GLN A 291 7.65 10.35 2.52
CA GLN A 291 8.42 10.90 1.40
C GLN A 291 9.95 10.69 1.57
N PRO A 292 10.55 10.94 2.77
CA PRO A 292 11.98 10.71 2.95
C PRO A 292 12.42 9.26 2.76
N LEU A 293 11.52 8.30 3.01
CA LEU A 293 11.81 6.88 2.76
C LEU A 293 11.96 6.62 1.27
N MET A 294 11.11 7.24 0.44
CA MET A 294 11.22 7.14 -1.02
C MET A 294 12.44 7.85 -1.55
N ASP A 295 12.73 9.05 -1.04
CA ASP A 295 13.93 9.80 -1.44
C ASP A 295 15.20 9.02 -1.11
N TRP A 296 15.24 8.37 0.06
CA TRP A 296 16.35 7.50 0.45
C TRP A 296 16.45 6.22 -0.38
N LEU A 297 15.33 5.53 -0.65
CA LEU A 297 15.31 4.33 -1.50
C LEU A 297 15.76 4.58 -2.94
N ARG A 298 15.64 5.84 -3.41
CA ARG A 298 16.08 6.28 -4.74
C ARG A 298 17.50 6.84 -4.77
N SER A 299 18.11 7.06 -3.61
CA SER A 299 19.48 7.53 -3.55
C SER A 299 20.41 6.49 -4.18
N PRO A 300 21.34 6.89 -5.06
CA PRO A 300 22.32 6.01 -5.68
C PRO A 300 23.30 5.42 -4.66
#